data_AF-A0A2G5VS40-F1
#
_entry.id   AF-A0A2G5VS40-F1
#
_cell.length_a   1.000
_cell.length_b   1.000
_cell.length_c   1.000
_cell.angle_alpha   90.00
_cell.angle_beta   90.00
_cell.angle_gamma   90.00
#
_symmetry.space_group_name_H-M   'P 1'
#
loop_
_entity.id
_entity.type
_entity.pdbx_description
1 polymer ?
#
loop_
_entity_poly.entity_id
_entity_poly.type
_entity_poly.pdbx_seq_one_letter_code
_entity_poly.pdbx_strand_id
1 'polypeptide(L)'
;MSMSLFANHFIYRYMVLSRSKILRDSDGRTIIFMILFSIVFGVVWGLLAWDTMQPFPEADLMVNERFAIPMGLSLDQIAYVGVLFYTKDAYGNRLVHWPSVVGIGIQSVFIGISITIILIFGFKCYQETNKIAMNASERRARIQSQLFYALVFQTLIPICLIHIPASIVYAVAAMDSSNEYFGQFLSISVCLYPALDPLPNFFIIKSYKKAIKDFFKTLRYRLLCQKMPSVSPNGTLSRPWDLSNNTSLF
;
A
#
# COMPACT_ATOMS: atom_id res chain seq x y z
N MET A 1 -9.22 5.63 -6.02
CA MET A 1 -9.61 4.21 -5.84
C MET A 1 -9.21 3.64 -4.47
N SER A 2 -7.93 3.72 -4.05
CA SER A 2 -7.43 3.11 -2.80
C SER A 2 -8.20 3.51 -1.53
N MET A 3 -8.46 4.80 -1.33
CA MET A 3 -9.19 5.30 -0.15
C MET A 3 -10.63 4.78 -0.06
N SER A 4 -11.32 4.66 -1.20
CA SER A 4 -12.67 4.05 -1.25
C SER A 4 -12.62 2.57 -0.88
N LEU A 5 -11.59 1.84 -1.33
CA LEU A 5 -11.42 0.42 -1.00
C LEU A 5 -11.18 0.23 0.50
N PHE A 6 -10.35 1.08 1.11
CA PHE A 6 -10.13 1.08 2.55
C PHE A 6 -11.39 1.41 3.36
N ALA A 7 -12.14 2.44 2.94
CA ALA A 7 -13.42 2.79 3.55
C ALA A 7 -14.40 1.61 3.51
N ASN A 8 -14.53 0.97 2.34
CA ASN A 8 -15.35 -0.24 2.19
C ASN A 8 -14.86 -1.39 3.05
N HIS A 9 -13.55 -1.59 3.18
CA HIS A 9 -13.01 -2.64 4.02
C HIS A 9 -13.33 -2.42 5.51
N PHE A 10 -13.31 -1.17 6.00
CA PHE A 10 -13.76 -0.85 7.35
C PHE A 10 -15.26 -1.05 7.55
N ILE A 11 -16.09 -0.68 6.58
CA ILE A 11 -17.53 -0.94 6.61
C ILE A 11 -17.78 -2.45 6.67
N TYR A 12 -17.14 -3.23 5.80
CA TYR A 12 -17.27 -4.68 5.74
C TYR A 12 -16.91 -5.32 7.07
N ARG A 13 -15.75 -4.95 7.60
CA ARG A 13 -15.27 -5.44 8.88
C ARG A 13 -16.25 -5.14 10.01
N TYR A 14 -16.78 -3.93 10.07
CA TYR A 14 -17.77 -3.57 11.07
C TYR A 14 -19.01 -4.48 10.97
N MET A 15 -19.52 -4.73 9.76
CA MET A 15 -20.66 -5.63 9.57
C MET A 15 -20.37 -7.07 10.03
N VAL A 16 -19.16 -7.58 9.81
CA VAL A 16 -18.70 -8.88 10.31
C VAL A 16 -18.68 -8.90 11.85
N LEU A 17 -18.11 -7.87 12.48
CA LEU A 17 -17.96 -7.82 13.95
C LEU A 17 -19.32 -7.64 14.64
N SER A 18 -20.20 -6.82 14.09
CA SER A 18 -21.55 -6.58 14.62
C SER A 18 -22.56 -7.70 14.30
N ARG A 19 -22.14 -8.78 13.63
CA ARG A 19 -23.01 -9.90 13.22
C ARG A 19 -24.26 -9.44 12.46
N SER A 20 -24.09 -8.51 11.53
CA SER A 20 -25.18 -7.99 10.69
C SER A 20 -25.96 -9.13 10.02
N LYS A 21 -27.30 -9.06 10.06
CA LYS A 21 -28.19 -10.04 9.40
C LYS A 21 -27.94 -10.12 7.89
N ILE A 22 -27.62 -8.98 7.26
CA ILE A 22 -27.33 -8.89 5.82
C ILE A 22 -26.12 -9.77 5.43
N LEU A 23 -25.09 -9.79 6.29
CA LEU A 23 -23.89 -10.58 6.04
C LEU A 23 -24.11 -12.08 6.26
N ARG A 24 -24.99 -12.44 7.20
CA ARG A 24 -25.36 -13.84 7.47
C ARG A 24 -26.03 -14.50 6.26
N ASP A 25 -26.80 -13.72 5.51
CA ASP A 25 -27.58 -14.23 4.39
C ASP A 25 -26.83 -14.10 3.05
N SER A 26 -25.78 -13.27 2.94
CA SER A 26 -25.10 -12.93 1.66
C SER A 26 -23.67 -12.38 1.77
N ASP A 27 -22.78 -13.08 2.47
CA ASP A 27 -21.40 -12.64 2.70
C ASP A 27 -20.62 -12.36 1.39
N GLY A 28 -20.51 -13.36 0.51
CA GLY A 28 -19.74 -13.23 -0.74
C GLY A 28 -20.30 -12.17 -1.70
N ARG A 29 -21.62 -12.02 -1.79
CA ARG A 29 -22.26 -10.97 -2.62
C ARG A 29 -21.94 -9.57 -2.11
N THR A 30 -21.86 -9.39 -0.80
CA THR A 30 -21.52 -8.11 -0.17
C THR A 30 -20.09 -7.69 -0.53
N ILE A 31 -19.13 -8.61 -0.46
CA ILE A 31 -17.74 -8.34 -0.84
C ILE A 31 -17.65 -7.93 -2.31
N ILE A 32 -18.30 -8.69 -3.21
CA ILE A 32 -18.31 -8.39 -4.65
C ILE A 32 -18.89 -6.99 -4.91
N PHE A 33 -20.02 -6.66 -4.28
CA PHE A 33 -20.63 -5.34 -4.41
C PHE A 33 -19.68 -4.21 -3.97
N MET A 34 -18.96 -4.38 -2.86
CA MET A 34 -18.01 -3.39 -2.36
C MET A 34 -16.78 -3.21 -3.27
N ILE A 35 -16.31 -4.30 -3.89
CA ILE A 35 -15.23 -4.23 -4.88
C ILE A 35 -15.73 -3.49 -6.13
N LEU A 36 -16.90 -3.88 -6.65
CA LEU A 36 -17.51 -3.22 -7.82
C LEU A 36 -17.74 -1.73 -7.58
N PHE A 37 -18.27 -1.36 -6.41
CA PHE A 37 -18.42 0.04 -6.02
C PHE A 37 -17.09 0.79 -6.07
N SER A 38 -16.01 0.20 -5.52
CA SER A 38 -14.67 0.80 -5.55
C SER A 38 -14.12 0.96 -6.97
N ILE A 39 -14.42 0.02 -7.86
CA ILE A 39 -14.03 0.08 -9.28
C ILE A 39 -14.80 1.20 -9.99
N VAL A 40 -16.13 1.26 -9.83
CA VAL A 40 -16.95 2.33 -10.41
C VAL A 40 -16.46 3.69 -9.93
N PHE A 41 -16.17 3.82 -8.64
CA PHE A 41 -15.57 5.04 -8.08
C PHE A 41 -14.22 5.39 -8.74
N GLY A 42 -13.38 4.39 -9.03
CA GLY A 42 -12.14 4.55 -9.76
C GLY A 42 -12.34 5.03 -11.20
N VAL A 43 -13.34 4.47 -11.90
CA VAL A 43 -13.69 4.88 -13.28
C VAL A 43 -14.21 6.31 -13.31
N VAL A 44 -15.14 6.67 -12.40
CA VAL A 44 -15.66 8.05 -12.30
C VAL A 44 -14.54 9.03 -12.05
N TRP A 45 -13.62 8.71 -11.13
CA TRP A 45 -12.45 9.55 -10.90
C TRP A 45 -11.54 9.65 -12.12
N GLY A 46 -11.29 8.54 -12.83
CA GLY A 46 -10.48 8.52 -14.04
C GLY A 46 -11.06 9.40 -15.15
N LEU A 47 -12.38 9.38 -15.33
CA LEU A 47 -13.08 10.26 -16.29
C LEU A 47 -12.98 11.73 -15.89
N LEU A 48 -13.15 12.04 -14.61
CA LEU A 48 -12.98 13.40 -14.09
C LEU A 48 -11.54 13.90 -14.27
N ALA A 49 -10.55 13.06 -13.99
CA ALA A 49 -9.14 13.40 -14.17
C ALA A 49 -8.81 13.60 -15.66
N TRP A 50 -9.40 12.79 -16.55
CA TRP A 50 -9.26 12.97 -17.99
C TRP A 50 -9.82 14.31 -18.46
N ASP A 51 -11.00 14.70 -17.99
CA ASP A 51 -11.63 15.97 -18.39
C ASP A 51 -10.89 17.20 -17.83
N THR A 52 -10.55 17.17 -16.54
CA THR A 52 -10.07 18.34 -15.80
C THR A 52 -8.55 18.47 -15.67
N MET A 53 -7.81 17.38 -15.89
CA MET A 53 -6.36 17.28 -15.62
C MET A 53 -5.56 16.60 -16.73
N GLN A 54 -6.10 16.58 -17.96
CA GLN A 54 -5.34 16.16 -19.14
C GLN A 54 -4.08 17.02 -19.34
N PRO A 55 -3.02 16.48 -19.99
CA PRO A 55 -1.89 17.28 -20.44
C PRO A 55 -2.37 18.46 -21.30
N PHE A 56 -1.75 19.63 -21.09
CA PHE A 56 -2.01 20.84 -21.84
C PHE A 56 -0.70 21.63 -22.02
N PRO A 57 -0.59 22.49 -23.05
CA PRO A 57 0.69 23.04 -23.50
C PRO A 57 1.51 23.73 -22.40
N GLU A 58 0.88 24.47 -21.50
CA GLU A 58 1.55 25.18 -20.41
C GLU A 58 2.07 24.22 -19.33
N ALA A 59 1.35 23.12 -19.06
CA ALA A 59 1.82 22.08 -18.16
C ALA A 59 2.92 21.23 -18.81
N ASP A 60 2.82 20.97 -20.12
CA ASP A 60 3.83 20.24 -20.92
C ASP A 60 5.17 20.97 -20.87
N LEU A 61 5.15 22.30 -21.08
CA LEU A 61 6.32 23.15 -20.99
C LEU A 61 7.00 23.03 -19.61
N MET A 62 6.20 23.16 -18.53
CA MET A 62 6.72 23.09 -17.17
C MET A 62 7.36 21.72 -16.87
N VAL A 63 6.70 20.62 -17.24
CA VAL A 63 7.22 19.27 -17.02
C VAL A 63 8.44 19.00 -17.87
N ASN A 64 8.45 19.47 -19.13
CA ASN A 64 9.58 19.30 -20.01
C ASN A 64 10.84 20.01 -19.46
N GLU A 65 10.70 21.29 -19.10
CA GLU A 65 11.82 22.10 -18.60
C GLU A 65 12.32 21.67 -17.22
N ARG A 66 11.41 21.35 -16.29
CA ARG A 66 11.77 21.06 -14.89
C ARG A 66 12.05 19.60 -14.60
N PHE A 67 11.64 18.68 -15.46
CA PHE A 67 11.69 17.24 -15.17
C PHE A 67 12.26 16.42 -16.33
N ALA A 68 11.76 16.58 -17.56
CA ALA A 68 12.19 15.76 -18.70
C ALA A 68 13.66 16.02 -19.10
N ILE A 69 14.00 17.29 -19.38
CA ILE A 69 15.35 17.70 -19.80
C ILE A 69 16.42 17.34 -18.75
N PRO A 70 16.24 17.63 -17.44
CA PRO A 70 17.21 17.27 -16.41
C PRO A 70 17.49 15.76 -16.29
N MET A 71 16.55 14.91 -16.69
CA MET A 71 16.71 13.45 -16.67
C MET A 71 17.12 12.87 -18.02
N GLY A 72 17.32 13.70 -19.05
CA GLY A 72 17.63 13.23 -20.41
C GLY A 72 16.47 12.47 -21.06
N LEU A 73 15.23 12.75 -20.66
CA LEU A 73 14.02 12.14 -21.19
C LEU A 73 13.30 13.11 -22.12
N SER A 74 12.47 12.58 -23.01
CA SER A 74 11.53 13.34 -23.83
C SER A 74 10.11 13.28 -23.24
N LEU A 75 9.30 14.30 -23.51
CA LEU A 75 7.98 14.45 -22.88
C LEU A 75 7.02 13.30 -23.24
N ASP A 76 7.15 12.72 -24.42
CA ASP A 76 6.41 11.53 -24.87
C ASP A 76 6.70 10.27 -24.04
N GLN A 77 7.82 10.25 -23.30
CA GLN A 77 8.19 9.15 -22.40
C GLN A 77 7.62 9.33 -20.99
N ILE A 78 6.93 10.45 -20.70
CA ILE A 78 6.51 10.83 -19.36
C ILE A 78 4.99 10.92 -19.30
N ALA A 79 4.37 9.95 -18.62
CA ALA A 79 2.97 10.06 -18.23
C ALA A 79 2.86 10.94 -16.98
N TYR A 80 2.19 12.08 -17.09
CA TYR A 80 1.94 12.98 -15.97
C TYR A 80 0.50 13.50 -15.97
N VAL A 81 0.07 14.04 -14.84
CA VAL A 81 -1.24 14.66 -14.68
C VAL A 81 -1.07 16.19 -14.75
N GLY A 82 -1.80 16.85 -15.65
CA GLY A 82 -1.75 18.28 -15.92
C GLY A 82 -2.35 19.11 -14.79
N VAL A 83 -1.65 19.19 -13.65
CA VAL A 83 -2.11 19.95 -12.49
C VAL A 83 -1.33 21.26 -12.39
N LEU A 84 -1.93 22.35 -12.88
CA LEU A 84 -1.40 23.70 -12.72
C LEU A 84 -2.53 24.62 -12.24
N PHE A 85 -2.32 25.37 -11.15
CA PHE A 85 -3.33 26.32 -10.65
C PHE A 85 -3.32 27.63 -11.43
N TYR A 86 -2.13 28.06 -11.86
CA TYR A 86 -1.91 29.35 -12.50
C TYR A 86 -1.13 29.16 -13.81
N THR A 87 -1.68 29.71 -14.88
CA THR A 87 -1.04 29.84 -16.19
C THR A 87 -0.69 31.31 -16.43
N LYS A 88 0.18 31.57 -17.41
CA LYS A 88 0.49 32.93 -17.86
C LYS A 88 -0.06 33.12 -19.27
N ASP A 89 -0.73 34.24 -19.50
CA ASP A 89 -1.16 34.62 -20.85
C ASP A 89 0.03 35.12 -21.70
N ALA A 90 -0.23 35.39 -22.98
CA ALA A 90 0.78 35.93 -23.91
C ALA A 90 1.36 37.30 -23.49
N TYR A 91 0.70 38.00 -22.57
CA TYR A 91 1.09 39.30 -22.02
C TYR A 91 1.75 39.17 -20.63
N GLY A 92 1.92 37.95 -20.11
CA GLY A 92 2.48 37.66 -18.80
C GLY A 92 1.51 37.81 -17.63
N ASN A 93 0.22 38.07 -17.87
CA ASN A 93 -0.80 38.14 -16.82
C ASN A 93 -1.15 36.75 -16.30
N ARG A 94 -1.48 36.69 -15.01
CA ARG A 94 -1.83 35.45 -14.32
C ARG A 94 -3.28 35.05 -14.62
N LEU A 95 -3.46 33.85 -15.16
CA LEU A 95 -4.76 33.24 -15.41
C LEU A 95 -4.94 32.01 -14.51
N VAL A 96 -6.09 31.91 -13.86
CA VAL A 96 -6.46 30.73 -13.07
C VAL A 96 -6.90 29.62 -14.02
N HIS A 97 -6.27 28.46 -13.93
CA HIS A 97 -6.71 27.29 -14.68
C HIS A 97 -7.83 26.57 -13.91
N TRP A 98 -9.05 27.09 -14.05
CA TRP A 98 -10.25 26.59 -13.38
C TRP A 98 -10.50 25.08 -13.50
N PRO A 99 -10.23 24.41 -14.65
CA PRO A 99 -10.38 22.96 -14.74
C PRO A 99 -9.53 22.22 -13.71
N SER A 100 -8.24 22.56 -13.57
CA SER A 100 -7.38 21.94 -12.55
C SER A 100 -7.87 22.24 -11.13
N VAL A 101 -8.33 23.47 -10.85
CA VAL A 101 -8.87 23.84 -9.53
C VAL A 101 -10.09 22.98 -9.18
N VAL A 102 -11.03 22.84 -10.10
CA VAL A 102 -12.24 22.03 -9.92
C VAL A 102 -11.87 20.56 -9.75
N GLY A 103 -10.97 20.03 -10.58
CA GLY A 103 -10.50 18.64 -10.50
C GLY A 103 -9.87 18.31 -9.14
N ILE A 104 -8.98 19.16 -8.65
CA ILE A 104 -8.35 18.99 -7.32
C ILE A 104 -9.38 19.15 -6.20
N GLY A 105 -10.31 20.09 -6.34
CA GLY A 105 -11.39 20.31 -5.37
C GLY A 105 -12.29 19.09 -5.22
N ILE A 106 -12.79 18.54 -6.33
CA ILE A 106 -13.59 17.32 -6.34
C ILE A 106 -12.79 16.15 -5.75
N GLN A 107 -11.53 16.00 -6.15
CA GLN A 107 -10.65 14.96 -5.61
C GLN A 107 -10.47 15.08 -4.08
N SER A 108 -10.31 16.29 -3.58
CA SER A 108 -10.15 16.55 -2.14
C SER A 108 -11.42 16.19 -1.37
N VAL A 109 -12.61 16.51 -1.91
CA VAL A 109 -13.90 16.11 -1.33
C VAL A 109 -14.04 14.58 -1.27
N PHE A 110 -13.68 13.88 -2.34
CA PHE A 110 -13.72 12.42 -2.41
C PHE A 110 -12.79 11.74 -1.39
N ILE A 111 -11.57 12.24 -1.25
CA ILE A 111 -10.63 11.79 -0.22
C ILE A 111 -11.20 12.09 1.17
N GLY A 112 -11.72 13.31 1.39
CA GLY A 112 -12.32 13.73 2.66
C GLY A 112 -13.44 12.81 3.12
N ILE A 113 -14.43 12.55 2.26
CA ILE A 113 -15.53 11.62 2.53
C ILE A 113 -15.00 10.23 2.92
N SER A 114 -14.01 9.72 2.17
CA SER A 114 -13.42 8.41 2.44
C SER A 114 -12.74 8.36 3.82
N ILE A 115 -11.97 9.39 4.17
CA ILE A 115 -11.32 9.51 5.49
C ILE A 115 -12.37 9.57 6.59
N THR A 116 -13.44 10.36 6.43
CA THR A 116 -14.52 10.44 7.42
C THR A 116 -15.16 9.07 7.66
N ILE A 117 -15.46 8.31 6.59
CA ILE A 117 -16.00 6.95 6.70
C ILE A 117 -15.01 6.03 7.42
N ILE A 118 -13.72 6.07 7.06
CA ILE A 118 -12.66 5.28 7.69
C ILE A 118 -12.60 5.58 9.19
N LEU A 119 -12.68 6.85 9.60
CA LEU A 119 -12.63 7.23 11.02
C LEU A 119 -13.86 6.74 11.78
N ILE A 120 -15.07 6.95 11.23
CA ILE A 120 -16.33 6.52 11.87
C ILE A 120 -16.35 4.99 12.02
N PHE A 121 -16.14 4.25 10.93
CA PHE A 121 -16.19 2.79 10.97
C PHE A 121 -14.96 2.17 11.63
N GLY A 122 -13.81 2.82 11.58
CA GLY A 122 -12.61 2.46 12.33
C GLY A 122 -12.86 2.53 13.84
N PHE A 123 -13.47 3.61 14.33
CA PHE A 123 -13.84 3.75 15.74
C PHE A 123 -14.90 2.72 16.16
N LYS A 124 -15.92 2.50 15.33
CA LYS A 124 -16.91 1.44 15.58
C LYS A 124 -16.28 0.04 15.61
N CYS A 125 -15.35 -0.26 14.70
CA CYS A 125 -14.60 -1.52 14.69
C CYS A 125 -13.76 -1.68 15.97
N TYR A 126 -13.17 -0.60 16.48
CA TYR A 126 -12.43 -0.62 17.74
C TYR A 126 -13.34 -1.00 18.92
N GLN A 127 -14.51 -0.36 19.02
CA GLN A 127 -15.49 -0.67 20.06
C GLN A 127 -15.93 -2.14 20.03
N GLU A 128 -16.28 -2.66 18.84
CA GLU A 128 -16.71 -4.06 18.70
C GLU A 128 -15.57 -5.06 18.94
N THR A 129 -14.34 -4.72 18.52
CA THR A 129 -13.16 -5.54 18.79
C THR A 129 -12.90 -5.64 20.30
N ASN A 130 -13.07 -4.56 21.05
CA ASN A 130 -12.95 -4.58 22.51
C ASN A 130 -14.05 -5.44 23.17
N LYS A 131 -15.30 -5.36 22.72
CA LYS A 131 -16.38 -6.26 23.21
C LYS A 131 -16.06 -7.73 22.97
N ILE A 132 -15.54 -8.06 21.79
CA ILE A 132 -15.11 -9.44 21.46
C ILE A 132 -13.93 -9.86 22.34
N ALA A 133 -13.01 -8.96 22.67
CA ALA A 133 -11.90 -9.25 23.56
C ALA A 133 -12.35 -9.64 24.97
N MET A 134 -13.46 -9.09 25.45
CA MET A 134 -14.03 -9.43 26.76
C MET A 134 -14.84 -10.74 26.74
N ASN A 135 -15.52 -11.05 25.64
CA ASN A 135 -16.56 -12.09 25.59
C ASN A 135 -16.19 -13.34 24.77
N ALA A 136 -15.07 -13.33 24.03
CA ALA A 136 -14.66 -14.44 23.17
C ALA A 136 -13.35 -15.09 23.66
N SER A 137 -13.01 -16.23 23.08
CA SER A 137 -11.74 -16.89 23.38
C SER A 137 -10.54 -16.00 23.05
N GLU A 138 -9.49 -16.08 23.86
CA GLU A 138 -8.25 -15.31 23.69
C GLU A 138 -7.67 -15.40 22.27
N ARG A 139 -7.75 -16.59 21.66
CA ARG A 139 -7.32 -16.82 20.28
C ARG A 139 -8.12 -15.97 19.30
N ARG A 140 -9.44 -15.91 19.42
CA ARG A 140 -10.32 -15.16 18.52
C ARG A 140 -10.12 -13.66 18.70
N ALA A 141 -10.09 -13.19 19.95
CA ALA A 141 -9.81 -11.79 20.29
C ALA A 141 -8.49 -11.31 19.68
N ARG A 142 -7.42 -12.09 19.87
CA ARG A 142 -6.09 -11.76 19.35
C ARG A 142 -6.05 -11.65 17.82
N ILE A 143 -6.70 -12.57 17.11
CA ILE A 143 -6.73 -12.54 15.64
C ILE A 143 -7.49 -11.30 15.15
N GLN A 144 -8.64 -10.98 15.74
CA GLN A 144 -9.42 -9.80 15.36
C GLN A 144 -8.63 -8.51 15.61
N SER A 145 -8.00 -8.35 16.77
CA SER A 145 -7.16 -7.17 17.05
C SER A 145 -5.99 -7.06 16.08
N GLN A 146 -5.33 -8.17 15.74
CA GLN A 146 -4.21 -8.17 14.78
C GLN A 146 -4.64 -7.71 13.39
N LEU A 147 -5.75 -8.26 12.89
CA LEU A 147 -6.31 -7.83 11.61
C LEU A 147 -6.73 -6.36 11.66
N PHE A 148 -7.16 -5.84 12.83
CA PHE A 148 -7.61 -4.45 12.99
C PHE A 148 -6.44 -3.49 12.91
N TYR A 149 -5.42 -3.73 13.72
CA TYR A 149 -4.21 -2.93 13.67
C TYR A 149 -3.55 -3.01 12.29
N ALA A 150 -3.46 -4.20 11.68
CA ALA A 150 -2.92 -4.32 10.33
C ALA A 150 -3.66 -3.43 9.32
N LEU A 151 -4.99 -3.44 9.36
CA LEU A 151 -5.80 -2.58 8.50
C LEU A 151 -5.56 -1.09 8.78
N VAL A 152 -5.55 -0.67 10.05
CA VAL A 152 -5.28 0.73 10.42
C VAL A 152 -3.92 1.19 9.88
N PHE A 153 -2.86 0.42 10.10
CA PHE A 153 -1.54 0.76 9.59
C PHE A 153 -1.49 0.77 8.05
N GLN A 154 -2.15 -0.16 7.38
CA GLN A 154 -2.23 -0.17 5.93
C GLN A 154 -2.94 1.09 5.40
N THR A 155 -3.96 1.60 6.11
CA THR A 155 -4.63 2.85 5.72
C THR A 155 -3.82 4.11 6.02
N LEU A 156 -2.97 4.08 7.06
CA LEU A 156 -2.13 5.23 7.43
C LEU A 156 -0.99 5.46 6.43
N ILE A 157 -0.45 4.41 5.82
CA ILE A 157 0.65 4.53 4.85
C ILE A 157 0.31 5.47 3.68
N PRO A 158 -0.75 5.24 2.89
CA PRO A 158 -1.10 6.13 1.78
C PRO A 158 -1.53 7.53 2.27
N ILE A 159 -2.12 7.65 3.46
CA ILE A 159 -2.42 8.96 4.05
C ILE A 159 -1.12 9.74 4.27
N CYS A 160 -0.12 9.13 4.91
CA CYS A 160 1.14 9.78 5.23
C CYS A 160 2.06 10.01 4.03
N LEU A 161 2.13 9.05 3.10
CA LEU A 161 3.08 9.10 1.98
C LEU A 161 2.51 9.74 0.71
N ILE A 162 1.20 9.71 0.50
CA ILE A 162 0.59 10.23 -0.73
C ILE A 162 -0.27 11.45 -0.41
N HIS A 163 -1.25 11.31 0.48
CA HIS A 163 -2.25 12.36 0.67
C HIS A 163 -1.72 13.59 1.39
N ILE A 164 -0.92 13.43 2.46
CA ILE A 164 -0.32 14.57 3.17
C ILE A 164 0.65 15.36 2.26
N PRO A 165 1.63 14.73 1.59
CA PRO A 165 2.54 15.45 0.69
C PRO A 165 1.79 16.11 -0.48
N ALA A 166 0.79 15.43 -1.05
CA ALA A 166 -0.01 15.99 -2.13
C ALA A 166 -0.82 17.22 -1.66
N SER A 167 -1.39 17.16 -0.45
CA SER A 167 -2.14 18.28 0.13
C SER A 167 -1.25 19.50 0.34
N ILE A 168 0.00 19.30 0.78
CA ILE A 168 0.98 20.39 0.92
C ILE A 168 1.30 20.98 -0.46
N VAL A 169 1.59 20.14 -1.46
CA VAL A 169 1.85 20.59 -2.85
C VAL A 169 0.68 21.41 -3.38
N TYR A 170 -0.57 20.93 -3.22
CA TYR A 170 -1.75 21.65 -3.68
C TYR A 170 -1.99 22.96 -2.93
N ALA A 171 -1.77 22.99 -1.61
CA ALA A 171 -1.92 24.21 -0.81
C ALA A 171 -0.88 25.27 -1.23
N VAL A 172 0.38 24.87 -1.36
CA VAL A 172 1.46 25.77 -1.79
C VAL A 172 1.24 26.23 -3.24
N ALA A 173 0.79 25.34 -4.12
CA ALA A 173 0.44 25.69 -5.50
C ALA A 173 -0.74 26.66 -5.57
N ALA A 174 -1.75 26.53 -4.70
CA ALA A 174 -2.85 27.48 -4.60
C ALA A 174 -2.39 28.87 -4.11
N MET A 175 -1.35 28.93 -3.28
CA MET A 175 -0.76 30.19 -2.77
C MET A 175 0.23 30.87 -3.73
N ASP A 176 0.46 30.33 -4.94
CA ASP A 176 1.48 30.78 -5.90
C ASP A 176 2.94 30.64 -5.43
N SER A 177 3.16 30.02 -4.26
CA SER A 177 4.50 29.82 -3.69
C SER A 177 5.08 28.47 -4.09
N SER A 178 4.65 27.91 -5.23
CA SER A 178 5.01 26.56 -5.68
C SER A 178 6.53 26.41 -5.77
N ASN A 179 7.05 25.39 -5.08
CA ASN A 179 8.46 25.05 -5.08
C ASN A 179 8.63 23.61 -5.61
N GLU A 180 9.59 23.44 -6.52
CA GLU A 180 9.93 22.17 -7.16
C GLU A 180 10.34 21.07 -6.17
N TYR A 181 10.91 21.43 -5.01
CA TYR A 181 11.27 20.46 -3.98
C TYR A 181 10.06 19.70 -3.43
N PHE A 182 8.90 20.36 -3.27
CA PHE A 182 7.69 19.69 -2.79
C PHE A 182 7.14 18.69 -3.84
N GLY A 183 7.22 19.05 -5.13
CA GLY A 183 6.86 18.17 -6.23
C GLY A 183 7.76 16.92 -6.31
N GLN A 184 9.07 17.10 -6.18
CA GLN A 184 10.03 15.99 -6.14
C GLN A 184 9.79 15.08 -4.93
N PHE A 185 9.56 15.66 -3.76
CA PHE A 185 9.24 14.90 -2.54
C PHE A 185 7.96 14.07 -2.69
N LEU A 186 6.90 14.64 -3.27
CA LEU A 186 5.67 13.93 -3.59
C LEU A 186 5.95 12.77 -4.56
N SER A 187 6.72 13.00 -5.63
CA SER A 187 7.08 11.97 -6.61
C SER A 187 7.80 10.78 -5.97
N ILE A 188 8.81 11.03 -5.13
CA ILE A 188 9.54 9.97 -4.41
C ILE A 188 8.59 9.19 -3.50
N SER A 189 7.72 9.89 -2.78
CA SER A 189 6.80 9.26 -1.83
C SER A 189 5.75 8.38 -2.53
N VAL A 190 5.24 8.82 -3.69
CA VAL A 190 4.34 8.02 -4.54
C VAL A 190 5.06 6.78 -5.09
N CYS A 191 6.32 6.89 -5.50
CA CYS A 191 7.12 5.75 -5.96
C CYS A 191 7.41 4.73 -4.84
N LEU A 192 7.57 5.19 -3.59
CA LEU A 192 7.82 4.32 -2.44
C LEU A 192 6.57 3.61 -1.92
N TYR A 193 5.39 4.18 -2.13
CA TYR A 193 4.12 3.66 -1.60
C TYR A 193 3.90 2.15 -1.86
N PRO A 194 4.05 1.63 -3.09
CA PRO A 194 3.82 0.20 -3.38
C PRO A 194 4.73 -0.74 -2.59
N ALA A 195 5.96 -0.31 -2.27
CA ALA A 195 6.90 -1.10 -1.50
C ALA A 195 6.56 -1.11 0.01
N LEU A 196 5.98 -0.02 0.51
CA LEU A 196 5.69 0.17 1.93
C LEU A 196 4.30 -0.35 2.33
N ASP A 197 3.28 -0.26 1.46
CA ASP A 197 1.90 -0.72 1.71
C ASP A 197 1.78 -2.16 2.25
N PRO A 198 2.54 -3.18 1.77
CA PRO A 198 2.40 -4.54 2.27
C PRO A 198 3.14 -4.80 3.60
N LEU A 199 4.06 -3.91 4.03
CA LEU A 199 4.91 -4.13 5.21
C LEU A 199 4.13 -4.32 6.51
N PRO A 200 3.09 -3.52 6.84
CA PRO A 200 2.29 -3.74 8.04
C PRO A 200 1.68 -5.14 8.10
N ASN A 201 1.21 -5.67 6.97
CA ASN A 201 0.62 -7.01 6.92
C ASN A 201 1.67 -8.08 7.24
N PHE A 202 2.90 -7.94 6.73
CA PHE A 202 4.02 -8.83 7.05
C PHE A 202 4.47 -8.73 8.51
N PHE A 203 4.53 -7.52 9.08
CA PHE A 203 5.09 -7.26 10.41
C PHE A 203 4.07 -7.22 11.56
N ILE A 204 2.76 -7.32 11.32
CA ILE A 204 1.75 -7.31 12.39
C ILE A 204 1.11 -8.69 12.54
N ILE A 205 0.83 -9.37 11.44
CA ILE A 205 0.10 -10.64 11.46
C ILE A 205 1.06 -11.79 11.83
N LYS A 206 0.80 -12.45 12.97
CA LYS A 206 1.66 -13.53 13.51
C LYS A 206 1.87 -14.68 12.50
N SER A 207 0.85 -15.02 11.72
CA SER A 207 0.94 -16.06 10.68
C SER A 207 1.95 -15.69 9.59
N TYR A 208 1.97 -14.43 9.14
CA TYR A 208 2.95 -13.95 8.16
C TYR A 208 4.36 -13.89 8.74
N LYS A 209 4.54 -13.42 9.98
CA LYS A 209 5.84 -13.48 10.66
C LYS A 209 6.41 -14.89 10.75
N LYS A 210 5.55 -15.87 11.04
CA LYS A 210 5.94 -17.28 11.13
C LYS A 210 6.35 -17.78 9.75
N ALA A 211 5.55 -17.53 8.72
CA ALA A 211 5.87 -17.89 7.34
C ALA A 211 7.20 -17.26 6.86
N ILE A 212 7.46 -16.00 7.19
CA ILE A 212 8.71 -15.31 6.86
C ILE A 212 9.90 -15.97 7.59
N LYS A 213 9.77 -16.25 8.89
CA LYS A 213 10.83 -16.93 9.65
C LYS A 213 11.10 -18.33 9.11
N ASP A 214 10.06 -19.06 8.76
CA ASP A 214 10.18 -20.40 8.19
C ASP A 214 10.80 -20.33 6.78
N PHE A 215 10.42 -19.36 5.95
CA PHE A 215 11.04 -19.08 4.65
C PHE A 215 12.53 -18.76 4.79
N PHE A 216 12.93 -17.85 5.69
CA PHE A 216 14.34 -17.52 5.91
C PHE A 216 15.12 -18.70 6.52
N LYS A 217 14.51 -19.53 7.37
CA LYS A 217 15.13 -20.77 7.85
C LYS A 217 15.36 -21.75 6.70
N THR A 218 14.38 -21.96 5.84
CA THR A 218 14.51 -22.83 4.65
C THR A 218 15.53 -22.27 3.67
N LEU A 219 15.55 -20.97 3.44
CA LEU A 219 16.53 -20.30 2.57
C LEU A 219 17.94 -20.44 3.14
N ARG A 220 18.11 -20.16 4.44
CA ARG A 220 19.39 -20.36 5.15
C ARG A 220 19.83 -21.82 5.10
N TYR A 221 18.92 -22.77 5.30
CA TYR A 221 19.21 -24.19 5.19
C TYR A 221 19.65 -24.56 3.76
N ARG A 222 18.96 -24.09 2.72
CA ARG A 222 19.34 -24.31 1.32
C ARG A 222 20.69 -23.70 0.96
N LEU A 223 20.97 -22.48 1.41
CA LEU A 223 22.25 -21.80 1.19
C LEU A 223 23.41 -22.48 1.95
N LEU A 224 23.15 -23.04 3.13
CA LEU A 224 24.14 -23.80 3.90
C LEU A 224 24.34 -25.22 3.32
N CYS A 225 23.29 -25.88 2.85
CA CYS A 225 23.38 -27.20 2.22
C CYS A 225 24.01 -27.15 0.81
N GLN A 226 23.86 -26.05 0.07
CA GLN A 226 24.62 -25.82 -1.18
C GLN A 226 26.13 -25.62 -0.93
N LYS A 227 26.55 -25.38 0.32
CA LYS A 227 27.96 -25.25 0.71
C LYS A 227 28.61 -26.56 1.19
N MET A 228 27.89 -27.68 1.24
CA MET A 228 28.54 -28.99 1.44
C MET A 228 28.98 -29.54 0.09
N PRO A 229 30.29 -29.68 -0.19
CA PRO A 229 30.71 -30.49 -1.32
C PRO A 229 30.28 -31.93 -1.06
N SER A 230 29.72 -32.57 -2.08
CA SER A 230 29.39 -33.99 -2.10
C SER A 230 30.61 -34.79 -1.66
N VAL A 231 30.56 -35.37 -0.45
CA VAL A 231 31.48 -36.45 -0.08
C VAL A 231 31.15 -37.62 -1.01
N SER A 232 32.09 -37.94 -1.90
CA SER A 232 32.00 -39.04 -2.85
C SER A 232 31.78 -40.36 -2.09
N PRO A 233 30.81 -41.21 -2.49
CA PRO A 233 30.59 -42.51 -1.88
C PRO A 233 31.59 -43.50 -2.47
N ASN A 234 32.85 -43.46 -2.04
CA ASN A 234 33.77 -44.57 -2.19
C ASN A 234 34.87 -44.48 -1.14
N GLY A 235 34.67 -45.21 -0.04
CA GLY A 235 35.59 -45.29 1.07
C GLY A 235 35.00 -46.15 2.18
N THR A 236 34.76 -47.43 1.87
CA THR A 236 34.63 -48.58 2.79
C THR A 236 33.95 -48.34 4.13
N LEU A 237 32.66 -48.71 4.20
CA LEU A 237 31.96 -48.99 5.44
C LEU A 237 32.43 -50.36 5.97
N SER A 238 33.36 -50.39 6.92
CA SER A 238 33.72 -51.63 7.64
C SER A 238 33.19 -51.58 9.07
N ARG A 239 32.22 -52.45 9.35
CA ARG A 239 31.78 -52.92 10.68
C ARG A 239 31.10 -54.28 10.47
N PRO A 240 30.97 -55.18 11.47
CA PRO A 240 31.73 -55.37 12.72
C PRO A 240 32.05 -56.87 13.02
N TRP A 241 33.03 -57.13 13.91
CA TRP A 241 33.34 -58.40 14.62
C TRP A 241 33.68 -59.68 13.81
N ASP A 242 34.95 -60.10 13.89
CA ASP A 242 35.43 -61.49 14.11
C ASP A 242 36.95 -61.42 14.39
N LEU A 243 37.39 -61.58 15.65
CA LEU A 243 37.90 -62.82 16.24
C LEU A 243 39.06 -63.45 15.45
N SER A 244 40.30 -63.25 15.92
CA SER A 244 41.11 -64.33 16.50
C SER A 244 42.56 -63.91 16.76
N ASN A 245 42.95 -64.04 18.03
CA ASN A 245 44.21 -64.61 18.56
C ASN A 245 45.60 -64.10 18.15
N ASN A 246 46.39 -63.96 19.23
CA ASN A 246 47.84 -64.05 19.34
C ASN A 246 48.62 -62.85 18.78
N THR A 247 49.60 -62.27 19.48
CA THR A 247 50.64 -62.93 20.28
C THR A 247 51.36 -61.91 21.18
N SER A 248 51.58 -62.29 22.45
CA SER A 248 52.81 -62.15 23.26
C SER A 248 53.62 -60.84 23.29
N LEU A 249 53.84 -60.27 24.49
CA LEU A 249 55.10 -60.41 25.25
C LEU A 249 55.13 -59.46 26.48
N PHE A 250 55.40 -60.08 27.63
CA PHE A 250 55.76 -59.56 28.97
C PHE A 250 54.70 -58.85 29.82
#